data_AF-A0A1H3PB42-F1
#
_entry.id   AF-A0A1H3PB42-F1
#
_cell.length_a   1.000
_cell.length_b   1.000
_cell.length_c   1.000
_cell.angle_alpha   90.00
_cell.angle_beta   90.00
_cell.angle_gamma   90.00
#
_symmetry.space_group_name_H-M   'P 1'
#
loop_
_entity.id
_entity.type
_entity.pdbx_description
1 polymer ?
#
loop_
_entity_poly.entity_id
_entity_poly.type
_entity_poly.pdbx_seq_one_letter_code
_entity_poly.pdbx_strand_id
1 'polypeptide(L)'
;MDQELTPDLEVRHSNALTNARFEFSELQMDLFFFMLSKLRKSQSSLVYQLNIKELSLLTGKKYDFPYLWQATDGMMSRVFSITTGKYPEQLSMFQRVKYLTGTGIIEFELTKHILPHLYHLKDNFTSFGLSAALRLTSKYAKRIYPICSQWKDLGKTKRYHIRELKTMLDLIDDKPWEIDIKEKLKSFKDFRVNVLDRSVKQINEHTELHISYKLEKVGRTYEYITFIIKPQALATPIPIDLAGTAQSLSGVQQSHFDNAARVLDELRITDAKHRQTIMSSAAHVAEVNRYNHDLKTGKVKASRNAGGLLLVRLGLVAAKPSKAT
;
A
#
# COMPACT_ATOMS: atom_id res chain seq x y z
N MET A 1 19.23 20.02 -12.58
CA MET A 1 17.79 20.09 -12.80
C MET A 1 17.22 19.03 -11.88
N ASP A 2 17.02 19.43 -10.64
CA ASP A 2 16.77 18.53 -9.52
C ASP A 2 15.36 17.99 -9.67
N GLN A 3 15.24 16.70 -9.98
CA GLN A 3 13.99 15.98 -9.79
C GLN A 3 13.70 16.00 -8.28
N GLU A 4 12.74 16.82 -7.87
CA GLU A 4 12.18 16.76 -6.52
C GLU A 4 11.78 15.31 -6.25
N LEU A 5 12.52 14.67 -5.34
CA LEU A 5 12.25 13.35 -4.82
C LEU A 5 10.87 13.42 -4.16
N THR A 6 9.81 12.93 -4.82
CA THR A 6 8.50 12.80 -4.16
C THR A 6 8.68 11.90 -2.94
N PRO A 7 8.37 12.35 -1.72
CA PRO A 7 8.57 11.56 -0.52
C PRO A 7 7.71 10.29 -0.57
N ASP A 8 8.28 9.16 -0.13
CA ASP A 8 7.52 7.90 0.03
C ASP A 8 6.30 8.16 0.92
N LEU A 9 5.13 7.64 0.54
CA LEU A 9 3.91 7.82 1.32
C LEU A 9 4.11 7.12 2.67
N GLU A 10 4.13 7.91 3.74
CA GLU A 10 4.25 7.38 5.08
C GLU A 10 2.91 6.82 5.56
N VAL A 11 2.91 5.55 5.99
CA VAL A 11 1.76 4.90 6.63
C VAL A 11 2.01 4.75 8.13
N ARG A 12 0.92 4.69 8.91
CA ARG A 12 0.98 4.68 10.37
C ARG A 12 -0.01 3.69 10.97
N HIS A 13 0.40 3.06 12.08
CA HIS A 13 -0.47 2.29 12.98
C HIS A 13 0.09 2.32 14.41
N SER A 14 -0.68 1.83 15.38
CA SER A 14 -0.26 1.83 16.79
C SER A 14 0.91 0.88 17.07
N ASN A 15 1.76 1.23 18.05
CA ASN A 15 2.82 0.34 18.51
C ASN A 15 2.28 -1.01 19.01
N ALA A 16 1.05 -1.03 19.55
CA ALA A 16 0.38 -2.26 19.94
C ALA A 16 0.22 -3.22 18.74
N LEU A 17 -0.18 -2.73 17.57
CA LEU A 17 -0.25 -3.55 16.35
C LEU A 17 1.12 -3.95 15.82
N THR A 18 2.13 -3.08 15.89
CA THR A 18 3.50 -3.45 15.54
C THR A 18 3.97 -4.65 16.35
N ASN A 19 3.74 -4.61 17.66
CA ASN A 19 4.22 -5.62 18.60
C ASN A 19 3.26 -6.80 18.81
N ALA A 20 2.04 -6.72 18.28
CA ALA A 20 1.04 -7.78 18.39
C ALA A 20 1.54 -9.09 17.76
N ARG A 21 1.12 -10.20 18.36
CA ARG A 21 1.27 -11.52 17.76
C ARG A 21 0.15 -11.72 16.73
N PHE A 22 0.53 -11.85 15.46
CA PHE A 22 -0.36 -12.31 14.39
C PHE A 22 0.46 -12.90 13.24
N GLU A 23 -0.17 -13.79 12.48
CA GLU A 23 0.43 -14.41 11.31
C GLU A 23 -0.24 -13.85 10.05
N PHE A 24 0.52 -13.06 9.29
CA PHE A 24 0.19 -12.73 7.91
C PHE A 24 1.27 -13.27 6.98
N SER A 25 0.82 -13.80 5.85
CA SER A 25 1.65 -14.11 4.69
C SER A 25 2.18 -12.82 4.06
N GLU A 26 3.08 -12.98 3.11
CA GLU A 26 3.63 -11.87 2.32
C GLU A 26 2.52 -11.05 1.63
N LEU A 27 1.59 -11.73 0.97
CA LEU A 27 0.41 -11.13 0.34
C LEU A 27 -0.53 -10.45 1.35
N GLN A 28 -0.77 -11.09 2.49
CA GLN A 28 -1.64 -10.49 3.52
C GLN A 28 -1.01 -9.22 4.11
N MET A 29 0.31 -9.17 4.25
CA MET A 29 1.03 -7.97 4.65
C MET A 29 0.97 -6.88 3.57
N ASP A 30 1.09 -7.23 2.28
CA ASP A 30 0.91 -6.28 1.17
C ASP A 30 -0.48 -5.64 1.21
N LEU A 31 -1.53 -6.45 1.36
CA LEU A 31 -2.90 -5.97 1.48
C LEU A 31 -3.08 -5.08 2.72
N PHE A 32 -2.50 -5.47 3.86
CA PHE A 32 -2.55 -4.69 5.09
C PHE A 32 -1.88 -3.32 4.93
N PHE A 33 -0.64 -3.26 4.43
CA PHE A 33 0.07 -2.01 4.22
C PHE A 33 -0.63 -1.10 3.20
N PHE A 34 -1.12 -1.69 2.12
CA PHE A 34 -1.89 -0.94 1.13
C PHE A 34 -3.19 -0.40 1.72
N MET A 35 -3.86 -1.15 2.59
CA MET A 35 -5.02 -0.64 3.32
C MET A 35 -4.66 0.52 4.24
N LEU A 36 -3.53 0.47 4.96
CA LEU A 36 -3.08 1.59 5.79
C LEU A 36 -2.95 2.89 4.97
N SER A 37 -2.53 2.78 3.71
CA SER A 37 -2.43 3.92 2.78
C SER A 37 -3.77 4.56 2.41
N LYS A 38 -4.87 3.82 2.54
CA LYS A 38 -6.22 4.29 2.20
C LYS A 38 -6.97 4.84 3.42
N LEU A 39 -6.42 4.72 4.62
CA LEU A 39 -7.05 5.22 5.84
C LEU A 39 -7.11 6.75 5.83
N ARG A 40 -8.33 7.31 5.98
CA ARG A 40 -8.56 8.75 6.07
C ARG A 40 -9.25 9.09 7.38
N LYS A 41 -8.72 10.06 8.14
CA LYS A 41 -9.29 10.48 9.44
C LYS A 41 -10.71 11.06 9.34
N SER A 42 -11.08 11.60 8.18
CA SER A 42 -12.37 12.27 7.94
C SER A 42 -13.47 11.35 7.39
N GLN A 43 -13.18 10.07 7.16
CA GLN A 43 -14.13 9.16 6.54
C GLN A 43 -15.11 8.59 7.58
N SER A 44 -16.41 8.70 7.31
CA SER A 44 -17.49 8.17 8.17
C SER A 44 -17.70 6.66 8.02
N SER A 45 -17.31 6.08 6.89
CA SER A 45 -17.45 4.66 6.60
C SER A 45 -16.23 3.84 7.05
N LEU A 46 -16.49 2.68 7.65
CA LEU A 46 -15.46 1.69 8.02
C LEU A 46 -15.06 0.77 6.84
N VAL A 47 -15.59 1.03 5.64
CA VAL A 47 -15.32 0.25 4.43
C VAL A 47 -14.23 0.93 3.61
N TYR A 48 -13.18 0.17 3.30
CA TYR A 48 -12.02 0.61 2.50
C TYR A 48 -11.92 -0.23 1.24
N GLN A 49 -11.77 0.45 0.10
CA GLN A 49 -11.62 -0.18 -1.20
C GLN A 49 -10.14 -0.27 -1.59
N LEU A 50 -9.67 -1.48 -1.84
CA LEU A 50 -8.34 -1.75 -2.37
C LEU A 50 -8.44 -2.11 -3.85
N ASN A 51 -7.87 -1.27 -4.70
CA ASN A 51 -7.71 -1.57 -6.12
C ASN A 51 -6.50 -2.48 -6.31
N ILE A 52 -6.73 -3.74 -6.69
CA ILE A 52 -5.66 -4.72 -6.82
C ILE A 52 -4.76 -4.43 -8.03
N LYS A 53 -5.26 -3.76 -9.06
CA LYS A 53 -4.42 -3.32 -10.19
C LYS A 53 -3.39 -2.28 -9.74
N GLU A 54 -3.80 -1.37 -8.85
CA GLU A 54 -2.91 -0.38 -8.26
C GLU A 54 -1.85 -1.06 -7.38
N LEU A 55 -2.27 -2.00 -6.53
CA LEU A 55 -1.32 -2.78 -5.72
C LEU A 55 -0.33 -3.54 -6.61
N SER A 56 -0.80 -4.17 -7.69
CA SER A 56 0.07 -4.85 -8.67
C SER A 56 1.08 -3.92 -9.32
N LEU A 57 0.69 -2.67 -9.62
CA LEU A 57 1.61 -1.68 -10.17
C LEU A 57 2.69 -1.28 -9.14
N LEU A 58 2.29 -1.08 -7.87
CA LEU A 58 3.20 -0.69 -6.80
C LEU A 58 4.21 -1.79 -6.44
N THR A 59 3.78 -3.06 -6.45
CA THR A 59 4.64 -4.19 -6.05
C THR A 59 5.35 -4.86 -7.22
N GLY A 60 4.88 -4.63 -8.45
CA GLY A 60 5.30 -5.39 -9.63
C GLY A 60 4.82 -6.84 -9.61
N LYS A 61 3.91 -7.22 -8.70
CA LYS A 61 3.42 -8.59 -8.53
C LYS A 61 2.06 -8.78 -9.18
N LYS A 62 1.82 -9.98 -9.68
CA LYS A 62 0.50 -10.42 -10.12
C LYS A 62 -0.25 -11.05 -8.96
N TYR A 63 -1.47 -10.60 -8.72
CA TYR A 63 -2.34 -11.15 -7.68
C TYR A 63 -3.53 -11.86 -8.32
N ASP A 64 -3.49 -13.18 -8.34
CA ASP A 64 -4.58 -13.99 -8.90
C ASP A 64 -5.68 -14.22 -7.85
N PHE A 65 -6.93 -14.33 -8.33
CA PHE A 65 -8.11 -14.45 -7.47
C PHE A 65 -8.03 -15.58 -6.43
N PRO A 66 -7.62 -16.83 -6.76
CA PRO A 66 -7.58 -17.91 -5.76
C PRO A 66 -6.65 -17.60 -4.58
N TYR A 67 -5.47 -17.01 -4.85
CA TYR A 67 -4.52 -16.63 -3.80
C TYR A 67 -5.01 -15.43 -2.99
N LEU A 68 -5.66 -14.45 -3.64
CA LEU A 68 -6.31 -13.34 -2.94
C LEU A 68 -7.41 -13.84 -2.03
N TRP A 69 -8.27 -14.74 -2.50
CA TRP A 69 -9.38 -15.30 -1.72
C TRP A 69 -8.86 -16.05 -0.50
N GLN A 70 -7.87 -16.93 -0.69
CA GLN A 70 -7.20 -17.62 0.41
C GLN A 70 -6.55 -16.65 1.40
N ALA A 71 -5.92 -15.59 0.90
CA ALA A 71 -5.30 -14.57 1.75
C ALA A 71 -6.34 -13.81 2.57
N THR A 72 -7.46 -13.37 1.98
CA THR A 72 -8.48 -12.60 2.70
C THR A 72 -9.27 -13.45 3.68
N ASP A 73 -9.59 -14.70 3.34
CA ASP A 73 -10.15 -15.69 4.28
C ASP A 73 -9.22 -15.91 5.48
N GLY A 74 -7.94 -16.09 5.19
CA GLY A 74 -6.91 -16.21 6.20
C GLY A 74 -6.67 -14.93 7.02
N MET A 75 -7.04 -13.74 6.53
CA MET A 75 -6.96 -12.47 7.29
C MET A 75 -8.17 -12.29 8.21
N MET A 76 -9.36 -12.61 7.71
CA MET A 76 -10.62 -12.56 8.46
C MET A 76 -10.60 -13.47 9.69
N SER A 77 -9.89 -14.61 9.61
CA SER A 77 -9.78 -15.59 10.68
C SER A 77 -8.75 -15.24 11.77
N ARG A 78 -8.05 -14.10 11.67
CA ARG A 78 -6.93 -13.78 12.58
C ARG A 78 -7.37 -12.90 13.74
N VAL A 79 -6.96 -13.35 14.92
CA VAL A 79 -7.12 -12.60 16.17
C VAL A 79 -5.79 -11.94 16.52
N PHE A 80 -5.82 -10.62 16.67
CA PHE A 80 -4.72 -9.82 17.18
C PHE A 80 -4.80 -9.84 18.70
N SER A 81 -3.77 -10.39 19.34
CA SER A 81 -3.62 -10.30 20.80
C SER A 81 -2.76 -9.09 21.13
N ILE A 82 -3.36 -8.11 21.80
CA ILE A 82 -2.70 -6.87 22.23
C ILE A 82 -2.78 -6.73 23.75
N THR A 83 -1.87 -5.95 24.32
CA THR A 83 -1.90 -5.62 25.76
C THR A 83 -2.07 -4.13 25.90
N THR A 84 -3.27 -3.70 26.32
CA THR A 84 -3.60 -2.30 26.54
C THR A 84 -3.70 -2.05 28.04
N GLY A 85 -2.69 -1.39 28.63
CA GLY A 85 -2.65 -1.16 30.07
C GLY A 85 -2.44 -2.46 30.87
N LYS A 86 -3.42 -2.82 31.73
CA LYS A 86 -3.33 -3.99 32.62
C LYS A 86 -3.96 -5.28 32.06
N TYR A 87 -4.74 -5.23 30.99
CA TYR A 87 -5.52 -6.38 30.53
C TYR A 87 -5.14 -6.78 29.10
N PRO A 88 -4.94 -8.07 28.82
CA PRO A 88 -4.83 -8.57 27.46
C PRO A 88 -6.19 -8.48 26.76
N GLU A 89 -6.18 -8.08 25.49
CA GLU A 89 -7.37 -7.97 24.65
C GLU A 89 -7.15 -8.72 23.34
N GLN A 90 -8.22 -9.35 22.85
CA GLN A 90 -8.25 -10.09 21.59
C GLN A 90 -9.17 -9.37 20.62
N LEU A 91 -8.64 -8.99 19.46
CA LEU A 91 -9.35 -8.19 18.46
C LEU A 91 -9.33 -8.89 17.11
N SER A 92 -10.47 -8.89 16.41
CA SER A 92 -10.47 -9.09 14.96
C SER A 92 -10.34 -7.73 14.26
N MET A 93 -9.56 -7.68 13.20
CA MET A 93 -9.38 -6.46 12.39
C MET A 93 -10.53 -6.24 11.42
N PHE A 94 -11.06 -7.32 10.84
CA PHE A 94 -12.00 -7.26 9.72
C PHE A 94 -13.34 -7.85 10.09
N GLN A 95 -14.41 -7.09 9.84
CA GLN A 95 -15.79 -7.53 9.97
C GLN A 95 -16.27 -8.23 8.69
N ARG A 96 -15.81 -7.77 7.52
CA ARG A 96 -16.20 -8.35 6.22
C ARG A 96 -15.15 -8.03 5.16
N VAL A 97 -14.95 -8.97 4.24
CA VAL A 97 -14.25 -8.74 2.97
C VAL A 97 -15.20 -9.06 1.81
N LYS A 98 -15.35 -8.14 0.86
CA LYS A 98 -16.23 -8.31 -0.31
C LYS A 98 -15.47 -8.02 -1.60
N TYR A 99 -15.56 -8.95 -2.54
CA TYR A 99 -14.99 -8.78 -3.88
C TYR A 99 -16.03 -8.13 -4.78
N LEU A 100 -15.67 -7.02 -5.41
CA LEU A 100 -16.51 -6.37 -6.42
C LEU A 100 -16.21 -6.99 -7.79
N THR A 101 -16.96 -8.02 -8.15
CA THR A 101 -16.76 -8.82 -9.37
C THR A 101 -16.58 -7.95 -10.62
N GLY A 102 -15.55 -8.25 -11.41
CA GLY A 102 -15.24 -7.54 -12.67
C GLY A 102 -14.49 -6.21 -12.51
N THR A 103 -14.39 -5.66 -11.29
CA THR A 103 -13.73 -4.36 -11.07
C THR A 103 -12.25 -4.46 -10.71
N GLY A 104 -11.84 -5.59 -10.11
CA GLY A 104 -10.52 -5.74 -9.50
C GLY A 104 -10.39 -5.01 -8.15
N ILE A 105 -11.51 -4.69 -7.51
CA ILE A 105 -11.57 -4.02 -6.20
C ILE A 105 -12.02 -5.01 -5.12
N ILE A 106 -11.35 -4.94 -3.97
CA ILE A 106 -11.74 -5.63 -2.75
C ILE A 106 -12.14 -4.60 -1.68
N GLU A 107 -13.33 -4.75 -1.11
CA GLU A 107 -13.82 -3.98 0.03
C GLU A 107 -13.47 -4.67 1.34
N PHE A 108 -12.76 -3.97 2.22
CA PHE A 108 -12.47 -4.38 3.59
C PHE A 108 -13.28 -3.52 4.56
N GLU A 109 -14.14 -4.16 5.35
CA GLU A 109 -14.87 -3.51 6.43
C GLU A 109 -14.12 -3.76 7.75
N LEU A 110 -13.66 -2.69 8.38
CA LEU A 110 -12.94 -2.76 9.66
C LEU A 110 -13.90 -2.91 10.83
N THR A 111 -13.46 -3.62 11.88
CA THR A 111 -14.21 -3.65 13.14
C THR A 111 -14.06 -2.32 13.89
N LYS A 112 -15.08 -1.92 14.64
CA LYS A 112 -15.01 -0.69 15.47
C LYS A 112 -13.86 -0.69 16.50
N HIS A 113 -13.46 -1.87 16.96
CA HIS A 113 -12.44 -2.03 18.02
C HIS A 113 -11.02 -1.89 17.50
N ILE A 114 -10.77 -2.06 16.19
CA ILE A 114 -9.43 -1.86 15.63
C ILE A 114 -9.13 -0.37 15.35
N LEU A 115 -10.15 0.47 15.26
CA LEU A 115 -10.00 1.89 14.88
C LEU A 115 -9.07 2.69 15.81
N PRO A 116 -9.11 2.53 17.15
CA PRO A 116 -8.16 3.22 18.03
C PRO A 116 -6.70 2.89 17.69
N HIS A 117 -6.43 1.71 17.15
CA HIS A 117 -5.11 1.24 16.76
C HIS A 117 -4.65 1.72 15.38
N LEU A 118 -5.53 2.36 14.62
CA LEU A 118 -5.28 2.85 13.27
C LEU A 118 -5.38 4.39 13.17
N TYR A 119 -6.33 5.02 13.87
CA TYR A 119 -6.61 6.45 13.78
C TYR A 119 -6.22 7.26 15.02
N HIS A 120 -6.52 6.74 16.22
CA HIS A 120 -6.34 7.46 17.48
C HIS A 120 -4.93 7.25 18.04
N LEU A 121 -3.96 7.42 17.15
CA LEU A 121 -2.55 7.34 17.41
C LEU A 121 -2.15 8.61 18.18
N LYS A 122 -2.06 8.51 19.52
CA LYS A 122 -1.41 9.52 20.38
C LYS A 122 0.11 9.51 20.11
N ASP A 123 0.94 10.01 21.02
CA ASP A 123 2.41 10.12 20.85
C ASP A 123 3.16 8.79 20.64
N ASN A 124 2.48 7.64 20.67
CA ASN A 124 3.07 6.30 20.54
C ASN A 124 2.52 5.53 19.33
N PHE A 125 3.14 5.73 18.17
CA PHE A 125 2.82 5.03 16.94
C PHE A 125 4.07 4.65 16.15
N THR A 126 3.87 3.75 15.20
CA THR A 126 4.91 3.31 14.26
C THR A 126 4.62 3.94 12.90
N SER A 127 5.60 4.61 12.30
CA SER A 127 5.51 5.17 10.96
C SER A 127 6.63 4.68 10.05
N PHE A 128 6.29 4.34 8.80
CA PHE A 128 7.22 3.79 7.83
C PHE A 128 6.75 4.05 6.39
N GLY A 129 7.68 4.05 5.44
CA GLY A 129 7.38 4.24 4.02
C GLY A 129 6.60 3.06 3.42
N LEU A 130 5.51 3.35 2.70
CA LEU A 130 4.67 2.34 2.06
C LEU A 130 5.43 1.59 0.98
N SER A 131 6.11 2.29 0.07
CA SER A 131 6.84 1.64 -1.01
C SER A 131 7.99 0.80 -0.48
N ALA A 132 8.71 1.30 0.53
CA ALA A 132 9.71 0.52 1.25
C ALA A 132 9.13 -0.79 1.79
N ALA A 133 7.97 -0.75 2.46
CA ALA A 133 7.32 -1.94 3.01
C ALA A 133 6.85 -2.94 1.93
N LEU A 134 6.31 -2.44 0.82
CA LEU A 134 5.79 -3.25 -0.28
C LEU A 134 6.90 -3.96 -1.08
N ARG A 135 8.07 -3.34 -1.22
CA ARG A 135 9.25 -3.93 -1.90
C ARG A 135 9.84 -5.14 -1.19
N LEU A 136 9.67 -5.24 0.13
CA LEU A 136 10.13 -6.41 0.88
C LEU A 136 9.35 -7.66 0.42
N THR A 137 10.02 -8.81 0.32
CA THR A 137 9.41 -10.06 -0.17
C THR A 137 9.39 -11.16 0.90
N SER A 138 10.18 -11.01 1.96
CA SER A 138 10.09 -11.88 3.12
C SER A 138 8.98 -11.38 4.04
N LYS A 139 8.04 -12.27 4.43
CA LYS A 139 7.05 -11.95 5.47
C LYS A 139 7.72 -11.50 6.78
N TYR A 140 8.91 -12.04 7.09
CA TYR A 140 9.68 -11.63 8.26
C TYR A 140 10.32 -10.25 8.09
N ALA A 141 10.80 -9.91 6.90
CA ALA A 141 11.31 -8.57 6.62
C ALA A 141 10.17 -7.53 6.74
N LYS A 142 8.99 -7.83 6.18
CA LYS A 142 7.79 -7.01 6.34
C LYS A 142 7.36 -6.83 7.80
N ARG A 143 7.68 -7.76 8.70
CA ARG A 143 7.40 -7.62 10.15
C ARG A 143 8.51 -6.88 10.91
N ILE A 144 9.77 -7.18 10.62
CA ILE A 144 10.93 -6.56 11.28
C ILE A 144 11.09 -5.09 10.87
N TYR A 145 10.72 -4.72 9.64
CA TYR A 145 10.83 -3.34 9.17
C TYR A 145 10.02 -2.36 10.03
N PRO A 146 8.68 -2.51 10.21
CA PRO A 146 7.92 -1.67 11.13
C PRO A 146 8.43 -1.71 12.58
N ILE A 147 8.91 -2.88 13.07
CA ILE A 147 9.54 -2.97 14.39
C ILE A 147 10.75 -2.04 14.45
N CYS A 148 11.63 -2.04 13.45
CA CYS A 148 12.78 -1.13 13.44
C CYS A 148 12.34 0.32 13.24
N SER A 149 11.37 0.60 12.36
CA SER A 149 10.84 1.94 12.12
C SER A 149 10.23 2.58 13.37
N GLN A 150 9.65 1.78 14.28
CA GLN A 150 9.17 2.24 15.58
C GLN A 150 10.29 2.86 16.44
N TRP A 151 11.53 2.42 16.27
CA TRP A 151 12.69 2.83 17.07
C TRP A 151 13.72 3.63 16.26
N LYS A 152 13.37 4.07 15.03
CA LYS A 152 14.33 4.71 14.10
C LYS A 152 14.98 5.97 14.68
N ASP A 153 14.23 6.76 15.44
CA ASP A 153 14.72 8.01 16.05
C ASP A 153 15.68 7.76 17.24
N LEU A 154 15.58 6.59 17.87
CA LEU A 154 16.45 6.18 18.98
C LEU A 154 17.72 5.44 18.50
N GLY A 155 17.78 5.08 17.22
CA GLY A 155 18.92 4.39 16.60
C GLY A 155 19.11 2.93 17.04
N LYS A 156 18.26 2.41 17.94
CA LYS A 156 18.25 1.01 18.35
C LYS A 156 16.91 0.62 18.98
N THR A 157 16.55 -0.65 18.86
CA THR A 157 15.37 -1.17 19.57
C THR A 157 15.64 -1.36 21.07
N LYS A 158 14.58 -1.62 21.83
CA LYS A 158 14.74 -2.28 23.13
C LYS A 158 15.44 -3.63 22.96
N ARG A 159 16.00 -4.15 24.06
CA ARG A 159 16.50 -5.53 24.14
C ARG A 159 15.29 -6.48 24.10
N TYR A 160 15.20 -7.32 23.07
CA TYR A 160 14.18 -8.36 22.97
C TYR A 160 14.74 -9.69 23.45
N HIS A 161 13.94 -10.46 24.19
CA HIS A 161 14.23 -11.88 24.35
C HIS A 161 13.97 -12.58 23.00
N ILE A 162 14.84 -13.48 22.56
CA ILE A 162 14.69 -14.15 21.24
C ILE A 162 13.37 -14.92 21.17
N ARG A 163 12.93 -15.51 22.28
CA ARG A 163 11.60 -16.14 22.38
C ARG A 163 10.46 -15.14 22.11
N GLU A 164 10.50 -13.95 22.73
CA GLU A 164 9.51 -12.88 22.52
C GLU A 164 9.46 -12.50 21.03
N LEU A 165 10.62 -12.25 20.42
CA LEU A 165 10.70 -11.90 19.00
C LEU A 165 10.16 -13.05 18.11
N LYS A 166 10.52 -14.31 18.40
CA LYS A 166 9.99 -15.46 17.67
C LYS A 166 8.47 -15.58 17.80
N THR A 167 7.89 -15.31 18.97
CA THR A 167 6.45 -15.26 19.19
C THR A 167 5.80 -14.13 18.38
N MET A 168 6.37 -12.92 18.37
CA MET A 168 5.88 -11.77 17.57
C MET A 168 5.91 -12.03 16.05
N LEU A 169 6.84 -12.89 15.59
CA LEU A 169 7.02 -13.30 14.19
C LEU A 169 6.26 -14.59 13.83
N ASP A 170 5.42 -15.11 14.74
CA ASP A 170 4.67 -16.36 14.59
C ASP A 170 5.55 -17.58 14.26
N LEU A 171 6.72 -17.63 14.88
CA LEU A 171 7.62 -18.78 14.85
C LEU A 171 7.41 -19.71 16.03
N ILE A 172 6.79 -19.22 17.11
CA ILE A 172 6.42 -20.01 18.28
C ILE A 172 4.91 -19.87 18.47
N ASP A 173 4.22 -21.01 18.45
CA ASP A 173 2.84 -21.10 18.88
C ASP A 173 2.79 -21.43 20.38
N ASP A 174 2.80 -20.39 21.21
CA ASP A 174 2.75 -20.46 22.67
C ASP A 174 1.39 -20.05 23.23
N LYS A 175 0.29 -20.49 22.60
CA LYS A 175 -1.04 -20.21 23.14
C LYS A 175 -1.14 -20.77 24.57
N PRO A 176 -1.66 -19.98 25.53
CA PRO A 176 -1.74 -20.41 26.94
C PRO A 176 -2.53 -21.70 27.18
N TRP A 177 -3.42 -22.07 26.24
CA TRP A 177 -4.28 -23.26 26.33
C TRP A 177 -3.77 -24.46 25.51
N GLU A 178 -2.67 -24.33 24.76
CA GLU A 178 -2.08 -25.46 24.03
C GLU A 178 -0.99 -26.13 24.88
N ILE A 179 -1.06 -27.46 24.99
CA ILE A 179 -0.08 -28.27 25.77
C ILE A 179 1.24 -28.38 25.01
N ASP A 180 1.18 -28.52 23.68
CA ASP A 180 2.35 -28.68 22.83
C ASP A 180 2.76 -27.36 22.19
N ILE A 181 3.90 -26.81 22.64
CA ILE A 181 4.49 -25.63 22.02
C ILE A 181 5.07 -26.01 20.66
N LYS A 182 4.46 -25.51 19.59
CA LYS A 182 4.96 -25.69 18.23
C LYS A 182 5.94 -24.57 17.89
N GLU A 183 7.22 -24.92 17.76
CA GLU A 183 8.26 -23.98 17.33
C GLU A 183 8.76 -24.32 15.92
N LYS A 184 8.59 -23.35 15.00
CA LYS A 184 9.22 -23.31 13.68
C LYS A 184 10.65 -22.77 13.86
N LEU A 185 11.61 -23.32 13.11
CA LEU A 185 13.03 -22.88 13.17
C LEU A 185 13.63 -23.01 14.59
N LYS A 186 13.51 -24.22 15.17
CA LYS A 186 14.03 -24.55 16.51
C LYS A 186 15.52 -24.24 16.64
N SER A 187 16.30 -24.56 15.61
CA SER A 187 17.72 -24.21 15.57
C SER A 187 17.92 -22.71 15.46
N PHE A 188 18.75 -22.16 16.34
CA PHE A 188 19.13 -20.75 16.26
C PHE A 188 19.80 -20.41 14.92
N LYS A 189 20.54 -21.35 14.32
CA LYS A 189 21.17 -21.16 13.00
C LYS A 189 20.11 -20.92 11.93
N ASP A 190 19.03 -21.70 11.93
CA ASP A 190 17.96 -21.57 10.94
C ASP A 190 17.16 -20.29 11.15
N PHE A 191 16.91 -19.91 12.41
CA PHE A 191 16.33 -18.60 12.73
C PHE A 191 17.23 -17.46 12.22
N ARG A 192 18.53 -17.51 12.48
CA ARG A 192 19.48 -16.49 12.03
C ARG A 192 19.48 -16.34 10.52
N VAL A 193 19.66 -17.43 9.78
CA VAL A 193 19.80 -17.41 8.32
C VAL A 193 18.48 -17.06 7.62
N ASN A 194 17.38 -17.71 8.01
CA ASN A 194 16.13 -17.59 7.27
C ASN A 194 15.28 -16.38 7.68
N VAL A 195 15.51 -15.84 8.88
CA VAL A 195 14.73 -14.73 9.45
C VAL A 195 15.60 -13.49 9.57
N LEU A 196 16.64 -13.51 10.40
CA LEU A 196 17.41 -12.31 10.73
C LEU A 196 18.21 -11.80 9.54
N ASP A 197 19.14 -12.61 9.02
CA ASP A 197 20.06 -12.23 7.95
C ASP A 197 19.29 -11.87 6.67
N ARG A 198 18.29 -12.69 6.31
CA ARG A 198 17.42 -12.41 5.16
C ARG A 198 16.66 -11.09 5.32
N SER A 199 16.15 -10.78 6.52
CA SER A 199 15.40 -9.54 6.74
C SER A 199 16.31 -8.33 6.76
N VAL A 200 17.48 -8.41 7.41
CA VAL A 200 18.49 -7.36 7.39
C VAL A 200 18.90 -7.03 5.96
N LYS A 201 19.20 -8.06 5.15
CA LYS A 201 19.56 -7.87 3.74
C LYS A 201 18.47 -7.10 2.99
N GLN A 202 17.23 -7.58 3.02
CA GLN A 202 16.13 -6.92 2.28
C GLN A 202 15.85 -5.50 2.76
N ILE A 203 15.87 -5.26 4.07
CA ILE A 203 15.62 -3.94 4.64
C ILE A 203 16.71 -2.97 4.19
N ASN A 204 17.98 -3.39 4.26
CA ASN A 204 19.11 -2.56 3.87
C ASN A 204 19.15 -2.27 2.37
N GLU A 205 18.63 -3.17 1.53
CA GLU A 205 18.62 -3.01 0.07
C GLU A 205 17.42 -2.20 -0.45
N HIS A 206 16.31 -2.12 0.30
CA HIS A 206 15.03 -1.63 -0.25
C HIS A 206 14.33 -0.54 0.57
N THR A 207 14.88 -0.16 1.73
CA THR A 207 14.28 0.83 2.65
C THR A 207 15.27 1.92 3.05
N GLU A 208 14.74 3.02 3.56
CA GLU A 208 15.49 4.15 4.10
C GLU A 208 16.22 3.83 5.41
N LEU A 209 16.11 2.60 5.91
CA LEU A 209 16.80 2.13 7.10
C LEU A 209 17.95 1.19 6.74
N HIS A 210 19.11 1.45 7.32
CA HIS A 210 20.22 0.51 7.40
C HIS A 210 20.24 -0.10 8.80
N ILE A 211 19.89 -1.36 8.90
CA ILE A 211 19.81 -2.11 10.14
C ILE A 211 20.92 -3.15 10.26
N SER A 212 21.30 -3.41 11.50
CA SER A 212 22.08 -4.59 11.90
C SER A 212 21.55 -5.10 13.24
N TYR A 213 22.10 -6.18 13.78
CA TYR A 213 21.68 -6.68 15.09
C TYR A 213 22.87 -7.11 15.95
N LYS A 214 22.75 -6.90 17.26
CA LYS A 214 23.64 -7.44 18.29
C LYS A 214 22.95 -8.58 19.00
N LEU A 215 23.65 -9.70 19.13
CA LEU A 215 23.21 -10.86 19.91
C LEU A 215 23.95 -10.87 21.25
N GLU A 216 23.24 -11.18 22.33
CA GLU A 216 23.82 -11.32 23.66
C GLU A 216 23.58 -12.74 24.17
N LYS A 217 24.64 -13.32 24.76
CA LYS A 217 24.58 -14.67 25.32
C LYS A 217 24.28 -14.64 26.81
N VAL A 218 23.53 -15.62 27.26
CA VAL A 218 23.44 -16.03 28.66
C VAL A 218 23.99 -17.45 28.73
N GLY A 219 25.12 -17.60 29.42
CA GLY A 219 25.92 -18.82 29.35
C GLY A 219 26.38 -19.12 27.91
N ARG A 220 25.92 -20.25 27.35
CA ARG A 220 26.29 -20.70 25.99
C ARG A 220 25.28 -20.34 24.91
N THR A 221 24.10 -19.85 25.30
CA THR A 221 22.96 -19.65 24.40
C THR A 221 22.73 -18.18 24.13
N TYR A 222 22.41 -17.82 22.88
CA TYR A 222 21.92 -16.48 22.57
C TYR A 222 20.49 -16.35 23.09
N GLU A 223 20.27 -15.43 24.03
CA GLU A 223 18.94 -15.20 24.62
C GLU A 223 18.35 -13.86 24.21
N TYR A 224 19.20 -12.88 23.89
CA TYR A 224 18.73 -11.53 23.58
C TYR A 224 19.24 -11.02 22.25
N ILE A 225 18.43 -10.17 21.63
CA ILE A 225 18.74 -9.47 20.39
C ILE A 225 18.34 -8.00 20.51
N THR A 226 19.19 -7.13 19.97
CA THR A 226 18.92 -5.70 19.81
C THR A 226 19.22 -5.32 18.36
N PHE A 227 18.26 -4.70 17.67
CA PHE A 227 18.52 -4.14 16.34
C PHE A 227 19.14 -2.75 16.47
N ILE A 228 20.19 -2.50 15.69
CA ILE A 228 20.84 -1.20 15.54
C ILE A 228 20.34 -0.60 14.24
N ILE A 229 19.95 0.68 14.27
CA ILE A 229 19.20 1.33 13.20
C ILE A 229 19.92 2.62 12.84
N LYS A 230 20.16 2.82 11.54
CA LYS A 230 20.69 4.07 11.01
C LYS A 230 19.85 4.49 9.80
N PRO A 231 19.58 5.78 9.60
CA PRO A 231 19.02 6.24 8.35
C PRO A 231 20.03 6.02 7.21
N GLN A 232 19.53 5.73 6.02
CA GLN A 232 20.32 5.71 4.78
C GLN A 232 19.56 6.41 3.65
N ALA A 233 20.31 6.99 2.71
CA ALA A 233 19.73 7.50 1.48
C ALA A 233 19.39 6.34 0.54
N LEU A 234 18.14 6.27 0.09
CA LEU A 234 17.73 5.35 -0.96
C LEU A 234 18.08 5.91 -2.34
N ALA A 235 18.63 5.08 -3.22
CA ALA A 235 18.98 5.51 -4.58
C ALA A 235 17.76 5.75 -5.49
N THR A 236 16.55 5.28 -5.14
CA THR A 236 15.32 5.56 -5.90
C THR A 236 14.08 5.29 -5.06
N PRO A 237 13.38 6.32 -4.53
CA PRO A 237 11.95 6.15 -4.27
C PRO A 237 11.26 5.91 -5.61
N ILE A 238 10.29 5.00 -5.62
CA ILE A 238 9.30 4.98 -6.70
C ILE A 238 8.57 6.31 -6.57
N PRO A 239 8.38 7.09 -7.65
CA PRO A 239 7.46 8.21 -7.62
C PRO A 239 6.07 7.67 -7.28
N ILE A 240 5.72 7.78 -6.00
CA ILE A 240 4.39 7.45 -5.53
C ILE A 240 3.55 8.66 -5.81
N ASP A 241 2.97 8.69 -7.00
CA ASP A 241 1.83 9.56 -7.25
C ASP A 241 0.57 8.88 -6.70
N LEU A 242 0.51 8.67 -5.37
CA LEU A 242 -0.71 8.24 -4.67
C LEU A 242 -1.75 9.39 -4.58
N ALA A 243 -1.49 10.51 -5.25
CA ALA A 243 -2.46 11.54 -5.57
C ALA A 243 -3.13 11.28 -6.94
N GLY A 244 -3.38 10.03 -7.33
CA GLY A 244 -3.73 9.70 -8.73
C GLY A 244 -4.99 8.87 -9.03
N THR A 245 -5.74 8.35 -8.05
CA THR A 245 -7.00 7.59 -8.33
C THR A 245 -8.25 8.11 -7.61
N ALA A 246 -8.15 9.31 -7.05
CA ALA A 246 -9.31 10.19 -6.84
C ALA A 246 -8.83 11.64 -6.78
N GLN A 247 -8.07 12.11 -7.77
CA GLN A 247 -8.19 13.52 -8.12
C GLN A 247 -9.35 13.61 -9.10
N SER A 248 -10.54 13.78 -8.54
CA SER A 248 -11.48 14.68 -9.22
C SER A 248 -10.67 15.96 -9.46
N LEU A 249 -10.42 16.29 -10.72
CA LEU A 249 -10.01 17.63 -11.10
C LEU A 249 -10.87 18.60 -10.28
N SER A 250 -10.25 19.48 -9.49
CA SER A 250 -10.98 20.43 -8.66
C SER A 250 -11.95 21.22 -9.54
N GLY A 251 -13.25 20.99 -9.36
CA GLY A 251 -14.32 21.57 -10.18
C GLY A 251 -14.93 20.70 -11.29
N VAL A 252 -14.53 19.42 -11.46
CA VAL A 252 -15.12 18.50 -12.46
C VAL A 252 -15.76 17.29 -11.76
N GLN A 253 -17.05 17.06 -12.00
CA GLN A 253 -17.73 15.87 -11.47
C GLN A 253 -17.15 14.59 -12.09
N GLN A 254 -17.04 13.51 -11.31
CA GLN A 254 -16.50 12.22 -11.75
C GLN A 254 -17.18 11.69 -13.02
N SER A 255 -18.50 11.88 -13.15
CA SER A 255 -19.28 11.52 -14.33
C SER A 255 -18.80 12.21 -15.63
N HIS A 256 -18.38 13.47 -15.55
CA HIS A 256 -17.82 14.20 -16.68
C HIS A 256 -16.42 13.70 -17.06
N PHE A 257 -15.64 13.29 -16.08
CA PHE A 257 -14.33 12.69 -16.31
C PHE A 257 -14.46 11.34 -17.04
N ASP A 258 -15.30 10.45 -16.52
CA ASP A 258 -15.54 9.13 -17.08
C ASP A 258 -16.12 9.21 -18.50
N ASN A 259 -17.06 10.14 -18.73
CA ASN A 259 -17.60 10.35 -20.08
C ASN A 259 -16.54 10.89 -21.05
N ALA A 260 -15.67 11.81 -20.62
CA ALA A 260 -14.61 12.33 -21.48
C ALA A 260 -13.62 11.22 -21.87
N ALA A 261 -13.23 10.34 -20.94
CA ALA A 261 -12.40 9.18 -21.24
C ALA A 261 -13.06 8.27 -22.30
N ARG A 262 -14.35 7.96 -22.12
CA ARG A 262 -15.14 7.17 -23.08
C ARG A 262 -15.20 7.82 -24.46
N VAL A 263 -15.33 9.13 -24.53
CA VAL A 263 -15.35 9.89 -25.80
C VAL A 263 -14.01 9.83 -26.52
N LEU A 264 -12.89 9.90 -25.79
CA LEU A 264 -11.56 9.75 -26.40
C LEU A 264 -11.38 8.37 -27.04
N ASP A 265 -11.96 7.32 -26.43
CA ASP A 265 -11.99 5.97 -27.00
C ASP A 265 -12.86 5.92 -28.27
N GLU A 266 -14.07 6.50 -28.23
CA GLU A 266 -14.99 6.57 -29.38
C GLU A 266 -14.36 7.30 -30.58
N LEU A 267 -13.59 8.36 -30.30
CA LEU A 267 -12.90 9.16 -31.32
C LEU A 267 -11.53 8.59 -31.73
N ARG A 268 -11.15 7.41 -31.20
CA ARG A 268 -9.89 6.72 -31.48
C ARG A 268 -8.64 7.56 -31.18
N ILE A 269 -8.69 8.39 -30.13
CA ILE A 269 -7.54 9.14 -29.62
C ILE A 269 -6.80 8.24 -28.62
N THR A 270 -5.85 7.45 -29.13
CA THR A 270 -5.12 6.43 -28.35
C THR A 270 -3.73 6.88 -27.89
N ASP A 271 -3.21 7.99 -28.43
CA ASP A 271 -1.90 8.51 -28.07
C ASP A 271 -1.83 8.92 -26.58
N ALA A 272 -0.86 8.36 -25.87
CA ALA A 272 -0.75 8.51 -24.42
C ALA A 272 -0.50 9.97 -23.99
N LYS A 273 0.29 10.73 -24.76
CA LYS A 273 0.62 12.12 -24.45
C LYS A 273 -0.61 13.02 -24.59
N HIS A 274 -1.38 12.84 -25.66
CA HIS A 274 -2.63 13.56 -25.85
C HIS A 274 -3.65 13.22 -24.76
N ARG A 275 -3.85 11.93 -24.47
CA ARG A 275 -4.80 11.51 -23.43
C ARG A 275 -4.43 12.07 -22.07
N GLN A 276 -3.16 12.02 -21.68
CA GLN A 276 -2.71 12.57 -20.40
C GLN A 276 -2.98 14.08 -20.33
N THR A 277 -2.63 14.84 -21.37
CA THR A 277 -2.82 16.30 -21.43
C THR A 277 -4.30 16.71 -21.38
N ILE A 278 -5.19 15.90 -21.97
CA ILE A 278 -6.63 16.16 -21.95
C ILE A 278 -7.23 15.80 -20.59
N MET A 279 -6.85 14.66 -20.03
CA MET A 279 -7.39 14.16 -18.76
C MET A 279 -6.82 14.89 -17.54
N SER A 280 -5.71 15.63 -17.68
CA SER A 280 -5.13 16.43 -16.60
C SER A 280 -5.65 17.88 -16.54
N SER A 281 -6.62 18.27 -17.36
CA SER A 281 -7.13 19.66 -17.44
C SER A 281 -8.65 19.72 -17.41
N ALA A 282 -9.21 20.41 -16.40
CA ALA A 282 -10.66 20.57 -16.24
C ALA A 282 -11.32 21.24 -17.45
N ALA A 283 -10.64 22.24 -18.04
CA ALA A 283 -11.10 22.93 -19.24
C ALA A 283 -11.15 21.98 -20.45
N HIS A 284 -10.14 21.12 -20.61
CA HIS A 284 -10.12 20.12 -21.68
C HIS A 284 -11.20 19.06 -21.50
N VAL A 285 -11.41 18.56 -20.27
CA VAL A 285 -12.49 17.60 -19.98
C VAL A 285 -13.87 18.18 -20.28
N ALA A 286 -14.12 19.43 -19.88
CA ALA A 286 -15.37 20.12 -20.22
C ALA A 286 -15.53 20.27 -21.74
N GLU A 287 -14.46 20.61 -22.46
CA GLU A 287 -14.49 20.78 -23.90
C GLU A 287 -14.73 19.48 -24.67
N VAL A 288 -14.13 18.36 -24.23
CA VAL A 288 -14.41 17.03 -24.79
C VAL A 288 -15.89 16.67 -24.65
N ASN A 289 -16.46 16.92 -23.47
CA ASN A 289 -17.88 16.66 -23.22
C ASN A 289 -18.80 17.54 -24.07
N ARG A 290 -18.48 18.84 -24.19
CA ARG A 290 -19.19 19.78 -25.07
C ARG A 290 -19.12 19.35 -26.54
N TYR A 291 -17.93 19.01 -27.01
CA TYR A 291 -17.72 18.54 -28.38
C TYR A 291 -18.51 17.27 -28.69
N ASN A 292 -18.56 16.30 -27.76
CA ASN A 292 -19.38 15.10 -27.92
C ASN A 292 -20.88 15.43 -28.01
N HIS A 293 -21.36 16.38 -27.21
CA HIS A 293 -22.74 16.86 -27.30
C HIS A 293 -23.02 17.55 -28.64
N ASP A 294 -22.11 18.40 -29.12
CA ASP A 294 -22.23 19.08 -30.41
C ASP A 294 -22.24 18.11 -31.61
N LEU A 295 -21.45 17.03 -31.53
CA LEU A 295 -21.48 15.94 -32.52
C LEU A 295 -22.81 15.18 -32.51
N LYS A 296 -23.33 14.85 -31.32
CA LYS A 296 -24.62 14.13 -31.17
C LYS A 296 -25.83 14.97 -31.57
N THR A 297 -25.77 16.28 -31.38
CA THR A 297 -26.84 17.23 -31.73
C THR A 297 -26.73 17.76 -33.16
N GLY A 298 -25.75 17.30 -33.94
CA GLY A 298 -25.56 17.69 -35.34
C GLY A 298 -25.11 19.14 -35.55
N LYS A 299 -24.73 19.86 -34.48
CA LYS A 299 -24.18 21.23 -34.54
C LYS A 299 -22.80 21.26 -35.20
N VAL A 300 -22.05 20.16 -35.11
CA VAL A 300 -20.79 19.95 -35.82
C VAL A 300 -21.00 18.82 -36.84
N LYS A 301 -20.89 19.14 -38.14
CA LYS A 301 -20.90 18.11 -39.19
C LYS A 301 -19.65 17.25 -39.02
N ALA A 302 -19.83 15.95 -38.77
CA ALA A 302 -18.73 15.01 -38.62
C ALA A 302 -17.79 15.08 -39.83
N SER A 303 -16.60 15.65 -39.62
CA SER A 303 -15.55 15.59 -40.63
C SER A 303 -15.04 14.15 -40.71
N ARG A 304 -14.41 13.78 -41.83
CA ARG A 304 -13.75 12.49 -42.05
C ARG A 304 -12.73 12.11 -40.93
N ASN A 305 -12.38 13.06 -40.04
CA ASN A 305 -11.52 12.87 -38.88
C ASN A 305 -12.01 13.68 -37.65
N ALA A 306 -13.07 13.19 -36.99
CA ALA A 306 -13.65 13.83 -35.80
C ALA A 306 -12.68 13.90 -34.60
N GLY A 307 -11.77 12.93 -34.44
CA GLY A 307 -10.75 12.94 -33.40
C GLY A 307 -9.68 14.01 -33.64
N GLY A 308 -9.22 14.16 -34.89
CA GLY A 308 -8.26 15.20 -35.26
C GLY A 308 -8.81 16.62 -35.07
N LEU A 309 -10.10 16.83 -35.36
CA LEU A 309 -10.76 18.11 -35.14
C LEU A 309 -10.83 18.49 -33.66
N LEU A 310 -11.09 17.51 -32.78
CA LEU A 310 -11.06 17.71 -31.33
C LEU A 310 -9.67 18.12 -30.85
N LEU A 311 -8.61 17.46 -31.33
CA LEU A 311 -7.22 17.82 -30.96
C LEU A 311 -6.82 19.23 -31.39
N VAL A 312 -7.32 19.69 -32.56
CA VAL A 312 -7.14 21.08 -33.00
C VAL A 312 -7.92 22.06 -32.11
N ARG A 313 -9.17 21.73 -31.75
CA ARG A 313 -10.00 22.57 -30.86
C ARG A 313 -9.41 22.71 -29.46
N LEU A 314 -8.70 21.68 -29.00
CA LEU A 314 -7.96 21.65 -27.73
C LEU A 314 -6.57 22.29 -27.84
N GLY A 315 -6.16 22.79 -29.01
CA GLY A 315 -4.85 23.43 -29.22
C GLY A 315 -3.66 22.46 -29.17
N LEU A 316 -3.89 21.15 -29.23
CA LEU A 316 -2.86 20.12 -29.10
C LEU A 316 -2.18 19.78 -30.43
N VAL A 317 -2.85 20.09 -31.55
CA VAL A 317 -2.34 19.86 -32.90
C VAL A 317 -2.63 21.09 -33.76
N ALA A 318 -1.67 21.49 -34.61
CA ALA A 318 -1.87 22.60 -35.54
C ALA A 318 -2.97 22.27 -36.56
N ALA A 319 -3.82 23.25 -36.86
CA ALA A 319 -4.79 23.12 -37.95
C ALA A 319 -4.03 22.90 -39.28
N LYS A 320 -4.40 21.85 -40.03
CA LYS A 320 -3.86 21.69 -41.38
C LYS A 320 -4.33 22.86 -42.25
N PRO A 321 -3.43 23.49 -43.05
CA PRO A 321 -3.84 24.50 -44.01
C PRO A 321 -4.84 23.88 -45.00
N SER A 322 -5.95 24.58 -45.24
CA SER A 322 -6.91 24.21 -46.27
C SER A 322 -6.16 24.09 -47.60
N LYS A 323 -6.24 22.94 -48.27
CA LYS A 323 -5.84 22.84 -49.68
C LYS A 323 -6.79 23.77 -50.45
N ALA A 324 -6.28 24.92 -50.88
CA ALA A 324 -6.88 25.65 -51.97
C ALA A 324 -6.85 24.73 -53.20
N THR A 325 -8.04 24.54 -53.75
CA THR A 325 -8.49 23.89 -54.99
C THR A 325 -7.48 23.05 -55.79
#